data_AF-A0A099KUC7-F1
#
_entry.id   AF-A0A099KUC7-F1
#
_cell.length_a   1.000
_cell.length_b   1.000
_cell.length_c   1.000
_cell.angle_alpha   90.00
_cell.angle_beta   90.00
_cell.angle_gamma   90.00
#
_symmetry.space_group_name_H-M   'P 1'
#
loop_
_entity.id
_entity.type
_entity.pdbx_description
1 polymer ?
#
loop_
_entity_poly.entity_id
_entity_poly.type
_entity_poly.pdbx_seq_one_letter_code
_entity_poly.pdbx_strand_id
1 'polypeptide(L)' 'MYFESEFITQDQLANRLGISKVTVWRMIKDGRLPKMITIGARSKRWVSADINDCELTAG' A
#
# COMPACT_ATOMS: atom_id res chain seq x y z
N MET A 1 5.79 18.34 -13.08
CA MET A 1 4.91 17.22 -13.42
C MET A 1 4.56 16.55 -12.09
N TYR A 2 3.39 16.85 -11.53
CA TYR A 2 2.99 16.34 -10.22
C TYR A 2 2.46 14.93 -10.41
N PHE A 3 3.13 13.94 -9.81
CA PHE A 3 2.55 12.61 -9.67
C PHE A 3 1.23 12.78 -8.90
N GLU A 4 0.10 12.47 -9.54
CA GLU A 4 -1.16 12.27 -8.85
C GLU A 4 -0.91 11.21 -7.79
N SER A 5 -0.88 11.63 -6.51
CA SER A 5 -0.84 10.71 -5.37
C SER A 5 -2.14 9.92 -5.34
N GLU A 6 -2.24 8.89 -6.18
CA GLU A 6 -3.39 8.00 -6.21
C GLU A 6 -3.42 7.20 -4.90
N PHE A 7 -4.45 7.42 -4.11
CA PHE A 7 -4.67 6.67 -2.88
C PHE A 7 -5.24 5.30 -3.20
N ILE A 8 -4.44 4.26 -3.04
CA ILE A 8 -4.88 2.91 -3.29
C ILE A 8 -5.57 2.29 -2.08
N THR A 9 -6.56 1.46 -2.34
CA THR A 9 -7.28 0.67 -1.34
C THR A 9 -6.55 -0.65 -1.07
N GLN A 10 -6.96 -1.37 -0.02
CA GLN A 10 -6.45 -2.71 0.27
C GLN A 10 -6.65 -3.69 -0.91
N ASP A 11 -7.76 -3.55 -1.63
CA ASP A 11 -8.09 -4.39 -2.79
C ASP A 11 -7.16 -4.12 -3.97
N GLN A 12 -6.95 -2.83 -4.28
CA GLN A 12 -5.99 -2.42 -5.30
C GLN A 12 -4.56 -2.82 -4.91
N LEU A 13 -4.19 -2.72 -3.63
CA LEU A 13 -2.89 -3.16 -3.12
C LEU A 13 -2.71 -4.68 -3.28
N ALA A 14 -3.73 -5.47 -2.93
CA ALA A 14 -3.74 -6.92 -3.12
C ALA A 14 -3.56 -7.30 -4.60
N ASN A 15 -4.35 -6.69 -5.49
CA ASN A 15 -4.25 -6.93 -6.93
C ASN A 15 -2.89 -6.53 -7.50
N ARG A 16 -2.35 -5.37 -7.08
CA ARG A 16 -1.06 -4.86 -7.56
C ARG A 16 0.12 -5.72 -7.13
N LEU A 17 0.07 -6.25 -5.90
CA LEU A 17 1.08 -7.15 -5.37
C LEU A 17 0.85 -8.62 -5.78
N GLY A 18 -0.27 -8.93 -6.44
CA GLY A 18 -0.64 -10.32 -6.78
C GLY A 18 -0.88 -11.21 -5.56
N ILE A 19 -1.23 -10.63 -4.40
CA ILE A 19 -1.42 -11.37 -3.15
C ILE A 19 -2.87 -11.29 -2.66
N SER A 20 -3.27 -12.28 -1.86
CA SER A 20 -4.57 -12.27 -1.21
C SER A 20 -4.71 -11.13 -0.19
N LYS A 21 -5.93 -10.62 0.00
CA LYS A 21 -6.26 -9.61 1.02
C LYS A 21 -5.82 -10.02 2.44
N VAL A 22 -5.84 -11.32 2.74
CA VAL A 22 -5.38 -11.87 4.02
C VAL A 22 -3.87 -11.65 4.19
N THR A 23 -3.09 -11.83 3.12
CA THR A 23 -1.65 -11.57 3.11
C THR A 23 -1.37 -10.08 3.30
N VAL A 24 -2.12 -9.20 2.61
CA VAL A 24 -2.04 -7.75 2.84
C VAL A 24 -2.27 -7.44 4.33
N TRP A 25 -3.35 -7.96 4.93
CA TRP A 25 -3.63 -7.75 6.35
C TRP A 25 -2.52 -8.25 7.28
N ARG A 26 -1.91 -9.40 6.97
CA ARG A 26 -0.74 -9.90 7.69
C ARG A 26 0.44 -8.95 7.57
N MET A 27 0.75 -8.45 6.38
CA MET A 27 1.85 -7.49 6.17
C MET A 27 1.61 -6.14 6.85
N ILE A 28 0.35 -5.68 6.93
CA ILE A 28 -0.03 -4.50 7.73
C ILE A 28 0.30 -4.74 9.20
N LYS A 29 -0.08 -5.91 9.73
CA LYS A 29 0.18 -6.29 11.12
C LYS A 29 1.68 -6.45 11.39
N ASP A 30 2.41 -6.97 10.42
CA ASP A 30 3.86 -7.17 10.46
C ASP A 30 4.65 -5.86 10.30
N GLY A 31 3.99 -4.78 9.88
CA GLY A 31 4.63 -3.48 9.65
C GLY A 31 5.51 -3.43 8.39
N ARG A 32 5.37 -4.41 7.49
CA ARG A 32 6.15 -4.51 6.23
C ARG A 32 5.59 -3.65 5.09
N LEU A 33 4.46 -2.99 5.31
CA LEU A 33 3.86 -2.08 4.34
C LEU A 33 4.13 -0.61 4.73
N PRO A 34 4.23 0.28 3.74
CA PRO A 34 4.44 1.70 3.98
C PRO A 34 3.32 2.30 4.84
N LYS A 35 3.63 3.41 5.50
CA LYS A 35 2.72 4.05 6.46
C LYS A 35 1.40 4.40 5.80
N MET A 36 0.31 3.86 6.34
CA MET A 36 -1.04 4.25 5.94
C MET A 36 -1.26 5.73 6.25
N ILE A 37 -1.73 6.46 5.25
CA ILE A 37 -2.21 7.82 5.40
C ILE A 37 -3.73 7.82 5.56
N THR A 38 -4.19 8.63 6.50
CA THR A 38 -5.62 8.76 6.80
C THR A 38 -6.24 9.75 5.81
N ILE A 39 -6.99 9.23 4.84
CA ILE A 39 -7.77 10.03 3.89
C ILE A 39 -9.20 10.15 4.45
N GLY A 40 -9.40 11.16 5.30
CA GLY A 40 -10.69 11.48 5.92
C GLY A 40 -10.99 10.74 7.23
N ALA A 41 -12.20 10.92 7.77
CA ALA A 41 -12.55 10.60 9.15
C ALA A 41 -12.44 9.10 9.54
N ARG A 42 -12.47 8.17 8.58
CA ARG A 42 -12.42 6.71 8.85
C ARG A 42 -11.65 5.86 7.85
N SER A 43 -11.05 6.44 6.81
CA SER A 43 -10.40 5.65 5.75
C SER A 43 -8.89 5.80 5.79
N LYS A 44 -8.19 4.69 6.02
CA LYS A 44 -6.74 4.57 5.91
C LYS A 44 -6.42 4.04 4.51
N ARG A 45 -5.57 4.73 3.76
CA ARG A 45 -5.14 4.34 2.41
C ARG A 45 -3.62 4.41 2.28
N TRP A 46 -3.09 3.81 1.21
CA TRP A 46 -1.68 3.92 0.86
C TRP A 46 -1.50 4.88 -0.30
N VAL A 47 -0.38 5.60 -0.32
CA VAL A 47 0.05 6.33 -1.52
C VAL A 47 0.57 5.31 -2.53
N SER A 48 0.06 5.34 -3.76
CA SER A 48 0.55 4.49 -4.85
C SER A 48 2.06 4.61 -5.09
N ALA A 49 2.62 5.81 -4.89
CA ALA A 49 4.03 6.13 -5.06
C ALA A 49 4.94 5.42 -4.04
N ASP A 50 4.54 5.34 -2.77
CA ASP A 50 5.31 4.65 -1.71
C ASP A 50 5.45 3.14 -1.97
N ILE A 51 4.51 2.56 -2.71
CA ILE A 51 4.49 1.10 -2.95
C ILE A 51 5.47 0.71 -4.05
N ASN A 52 5.76 1.60 -5.00
CA ASN A 52 6.74 1.34 -6.05
C ASN A 52 8.17 1.20 -5.50
N ASP A 53 8.45 1.72 -4.31
CA ASP A 53 9.79 1.69 -3.72
C ASP A 53 10.12 0.36 -3.02
N CYS A 54 9.11 -0.51 -2.83
CA CYS A 54 9.29 -1.75 -2.07
C CYS A 54 9.98 -2.88 -2.87
N GLU A 55 10.43 -2.62 -4.10
CA GLU A 55 10.84 -3.65 -5.07
C GLU A 55 12.37 -3.78 -5.29
N LEU A 56 13.25 -3.14 -4.52
CA LEU A 56 14.69 -3.07 -4.88
C LEU A 56 15.74 -3.41 -3.81
N THR A 57 15.41 -4.15 -2.74
CA THR A 57 16.47 -4.67 -1.84
C THR A 57 16.18 -6.08 -1.34
N ALA A 58 16.04 -7.01 -2.29
CA ALA A 58 16.29 -8.43 -2.06
C ALA A 58 17.19 -8.95 -3.19
N GLY A 59 18.44 -8.49 -3.17
CA GLY A 59 19.56 -8.99 -3.97
C GLY A 59 20.71 -9.34 -3.05
#